data_AF-A0A1G7ZH03-F1
#
_entry.id   AF-A0A1G7ZH03-F1
#
_cell.length_a   1.000
_cell.length_b   1.000
_cell.length_c   1.000
_cell.angle_alpha   90.00
_cell.angle_beta   90.00
_cell.angle_gamma   90.00
#
_symmetry.space_group_name_H-M   'P 1'
#
loop_
_entity.id
_entity.type
_entity.pdbx_description
1 polymer ?
#
loop_
_entity_poly.entity_id
_entity_poly.type
_entity_poly.pdbx_seq_one_letter_code
_entity_poly.pdbx_strand_id
1 'polypeptide(L)'
;MLYLFGFERIGVAVSDIYFVDPEPAKGQEGPERGVRLELRLIQPGELKGSIYSARPITIERPVWRVDLLESVDGTPGSFDRTHHHPGIDGWEPGRRVFDKGLSADPLRWLAERLADLEGVLEQAGVKSDEVTPADVSGLRHHAPEIVETVSRLLVSVRAGKSDPPDAESATDLRASWL
;
A
#
# COMPACT_ATOMS: atom_id res chain seq x y z
N MET A 1 -7.44 -1.55 9.67
CA MET A 1 -6.19 -1.58 10.45
C MET A 1 -5.06 -0.91 9.68
N LEU A 2 -4.21 -0.10 10.32
CA LEU A 2 -3.04 0.55 9.70
C LEU A 2 -1.74 0.04 10.32
N TYR A 3 -0.80 -0.37 9.49
CA TYR A 3 0.59 -0.65 9.85
C TYR A 3 1.52 0.35 9.18
N LEU A 4 2.56 0.78 9.90
CA LEU A 4 3.55 1.75 9.42
C LEU A 4 4.95 1.25 9.75
N PHE A 5 5.79 1.15 8.72
CA PHE A 5 7.22 0.87 8.85
C PHE A 5 7.96 2.15 8.47
N GLY A 6 8.53 2.85 9.45
CA GLY A 6 9.27 4.08 9.21
C GLY A 6 10.77 3.87 9.17
N PHE A 7 11.44 4.48 8.20
CA PHE A 7 12.88 4.51 8.06
C PHE A 7 13.40 5.94 8.31
N GLU A 8 14.42 6.41 7.59
CA GLU A 8 14.97 7.75 7.79
C GLU A 8 14.11 8.81 7.08
N ARG A 9 13.80 8.60 5.79
CA ARG A 9 13.02 9.54 4.95
C ARG A 9 11.85 8.91 4.24
N ILE A 10 11.73 7.59 4.29
CA ILE A 10 10.61 6.85 3.70
C ILE A 10 9.85 6.06 4.75
N GLY A 11 8.61 5.73 4.44
CA GLY A 11 7.82 4.78 5.20
C GLY A 11 6.97 3.91 4.29
N VAL A 12 6.69 2.70 4.74
CA VAL A 12 5.73 1.80 4.10
C VAL A 12 4.46 1.77 4.94
N ALA A 13 3.37 2.26 4.36
CA ALA A 13 2.04 2.21 4.95
C ALA A 13 1.26 1.03 4.37
N VAL A 14 0.64 0.24 5.24
CA VAL A 14 -0.13 -0.94 4.84
C VAL A 14 -1.48 -0.93 5.54
N SER A 15 -2.56 -1.09 4.79
CA SER A 15 -3.91 -1.20 5.34
C SER A 15 -4.75 -2.18 4.53
N ASP A 16 -5.65 -2.89 5.21
CA ASP A 16 -6.81 -3.49 4.58
C ASP A 16 -7.71 -2.40 3.98
N ILE A 17 -8.32 -2.73 2.85
CA ILE A 17 -9.22 -1.84 2.14
C ILE A 17 -10.44 -2.61 1.66
N TYR A 18 -11.59 -1.96 1.80
CA TYR A 18 -12.82 -2.28 1.09
C TYR A 18 -13.28 -1.03 0.35
N PHE A 19 -13.63 -1.14 -0.93
CA PHE A 19 -14.24 -0.01 -1.63
C PHE A 19 -15.24 -0.43 -2.71
N VAL A 20 -16.12 0.52 -3.04
CA VAL A 20 -17.05 0.45 -4.17
C VAL A 20 -16.76 1.65 -5.05
N ASP A 21 -16.30 1.39 -6.27
CA ASP A 21 -16.10 2.43 -7.28
C ASP A 21 -17.46 2.79 -7.90
N PRO A 22 -17.93 4.04 -7.82
CA PRO A 22 -19.18 4.45 -8.46
C PRO A 22 -19.08 4.49 -10.00
N GLU A 23 -17.86 4.55 -10.55
CA GLU A 23 -17.60 4.62 -11.99
C GLU A 23 -16.60 3.54 -12.43
N PRO A 24 -16.92 2.25 -12.22
CA PRO A 24 -15.97 1.17 -12.45
C PRO A 24 -15.62 1.05 -13.93
N ALA A 25 -14.35 0.74 -14.20
CA ALA A 25 -13.95 0.31 -15.53
C ALA A 25 -14.67 -1.00 -15.89
N LYS A 26 -14.89 -1.23 -17.19
CA LYS A 26 -15.55 -2.45 -17.67
C LYS A 26 -14.82 -3.69 -17.15
N GLY A 27 -15.56 -4.59 -16.53
CA GLY A 27 -15.05 -5.81 -15.92
C GLY A 27 -14.50 -5.61 -14.51
N GLN A 28 -14.56 -4.40 -13.93
CA GLN A 28 -14.21 -4.03 -12.55
C GLN A 28 -15.43 -3.61 -11.72
N GLU A 29 -16.60 -4.06 -12.12
CA GLU A 29 -17.84 -3.73 -11.42
C GLU A 29 -17.92 -4.46 -10.07
N GLY A 30 -18.60 -3.80 -9.12
CA GLY A 30 -18.89 -4.34 -7.80
C GLY A 30 -17.85 -3.99 -6.74
N PRO A 31 -18.08 -4.44 -5.50
CA PRO A 31 -17.17 -4.18 -4.40
C PRO A 31 -15.85 -4.94 -4.53
N GLU A 32 -14.77 -4.27 -4.14
CA GLU A 32 -13.42 -4.80 -4.07
C GLU A 32 -12.92 -4.77 -2.62
N ARG A 33 -12.12 -5.78 -2.26
CA ARG A 33 -11.42 -5.82 -0.97
C ARG A 33 -10.00 -6.33 -1.13
N GLY A 34 -9.16 -6.05 -0.16
CA GLY A 34 -7.81 -6.57 -0.14
C GLY A 34 -6.88 -5.78 0.77
N VAL A 35 -5.62 -5.69 0.38
CA VAL A 35 -4.59 -4.93 1.10
C VAL A 35 -3.95 -3.94 0.16
N ARG A 36 -3.90 -2.67 0.60
CA ARG A 36 -3.15 -1.61 -0.05
C ARG A 36 -1.84 -1.39 0.70
N LEU A 37 -0.77 -1.24 -0.07
CA LEU A 37 0.54 -0.83 0.40
C LEU A 37 0.96 0.44 -0.34
N GLU A 38 1.50 1.40 0.39
CA GLU A 38 2.07 2.62 -0.17
C GLU A 38 3.47 2.86 0.39
N LEU A 39 4.42 3.13 -0.50
CA LEU A 39 5.67 3.76 -0.14
C LEU A 39 5.44 5.27 -0.12
N ARG A 40 5.75 5.89 1.02
CA ARG A 40 5.54 7.32 1.27
C ARG A 40 6.83 7.98 1.74
N LEU A 41 6.94 9.28 1.53
CA LEU A 41 7.94 10.07 2.23
C LEU A 41 7.49 10.28 3.69
N ILE A 42 8.43 10.35 4.61
CA ILE A 42 8.16 10.66 6.03
C ILE A 42 9.11 11.75 6.52
N GLN A 43 8.64 12.56 7.46
CA GLN A 43 9.44 13.65 8.02
C GLN A 43 9.21 13.77 9.54
N PRO A 44 10.28 13.88 10.34
CA PRO A 44 10.13 14.27 11.73
C PRO A 44 9.73 15.75 11.81
N GLY A 45 8.67 16.04 12.55
CA GLY A 45 8.26 17.40 12.86
C GLY A 45 9.14 18.05 13.93
N GLU A 46 8.97 19.36 14.09
CA GLU A 46 9.63 20.12 15.15
C GLU A 46 9.25 19.61 16.55
N LEU A 47 10.23 19.60 17.46
CA LEU A 47 10.02 19.28 18.87
C LEU A 47 9.07 20.30 19.50
N LYS A 48 7.98 19.84 20.11
CA LYS A 48 6.91 20.72 20.62
C LYS A 48 7.10 21.16 22.07
N GLY A 49 8.07 20.60 22.77
CA GLY A 49 8.35 20.93 24.17
C GLY A 49 9.82 20.77 24.51
N SER A 50 10.09 20.25 25.71
CA SER A 50 11.46 20.00 26.17
C SER A 50 12.15 18.89 25.37
N ILE A 51 13.44 18.66 25.66
CA ILE A 51 14.23 17.57 25.06
C ILE A 51 13.63 16.17 25.27
N TYR A 52 12.70 16.01 26.22
CA TYR A 52 12.02 14.75 26.52
C TYR A 52 10.65 14.62 25.85
N SER A 53 10.19 15.67 25.14
CA SER A 53 8.88 15.64 24.50
C SER A 53 8.87 14.73 23.26
N ALA A 54 7.71 14.15 22.98
CA ALA A 54 7.49 13.47 21.71
C ALA A 54 7.60 14.48 20.56
N ARG A 55 8.10 14.02 19.42
CA ARG A 55 8.06 14.78 18.16
C ARG A 55 6.91 14.28 17.28
N PRO A 56 6.20 15.17 16.58
CA PRO A 56 5.31 14.76 15.52
C PRO A 56 6.08 14.00 14.43
N ILE A 57 5.40 13.11 13.73
CA ILE A 57 5.91 12.41 12.54
C ILE A 57 4.86 12.61 11.45
N THR A 58 5.26 13.19 10.34
CA THR A 58 4.39 13.37 9.18
C THR A 58 4.63 12.24 8.19
N ILE A 59 3.54 11.65 7.71
CA ILE A 59 3.53 10.65 6.64
C ILE A 59 2.97 11.35 5.41
N GLU A 60 3.87 11.70 4.50
CA GLU A 60 3.59 12.57 3.37
C GLU A 60 3.01 11.79 2.18
N ARG A 61 3.00 12.44 1.02
CA ARG A 61 2.53 11.89 -0.26
C ARG A 61 3.10 10.49 -0.55
N PRO A 62 2.32 9.60 -1.20
CA PRO A 62 2.85 8.37 -1.74
C PRO A 62 3.71 8.61 -2.98
N VAL A 63 4.66 7.71 -3.21
CA VAL A 63 5.49 7.67 -4.43
C VAL A 63 5.27 6.39 -5.23
N TRP A 64 4.82 5.33 -4.56
CA TRP A 64 4.49 4.04 -5.16
C TRP A 64 3.36 3.40 -4.38
N ARG A 65 2.44 2.73 -5.09
CA ARG A 65 1.28 2.05 -4.49
C ARG A 65 1.10 0.67 -5.09
N VAL A 66 0.77 -0.29 -4.25
CA VAL A 66 0.42 -1.66 -4.62
C VAL A 66 -0.95 -1.98 -4.04
N ASP A 67 -1.81 -2.53 -4.87
CA ASP A 67 -3.17 -2.93 -4.53
C ASP A 67 -3.27 -4.44 -4.72
N LEU A 68 -3.25 -5.20 -3.62
CA LEU A 68 -3.45 -6.64 -3.59
C LEU A 68 -4.93 -6.94 -3.33
N LEU A 69 -5.72 -6.82 -4.39
CA LEU A 69 -7.17 -6.79 -4.31
C LEU A 69 -7.83 -7.98 -5.02
N GLU A 70 -9.06 -8.27 -4.60
CA GLU A 70 -9.99 -9.22 -5.20
C GLU A 70 -11.41 -8.65 -5.23
N SER A 71 -12.22 -9.13 -6.17
CA SER A 71 -13.67 -8.93 -6.12
C SER A 71 -14.28 -9.62 -4.88
N VAL A 72 -15.17 -8.94 -4.17
CA VAL A 72 -15.87 -9.49 -3.00
C VAL A 72 -16.80 -10.64 -3.39
N ASP A 73 -17.48 -10.52 -4.54
CA ASP A 73 -18.37 -11.56 -5.10
C ASP A 73 -17.60 -12.70 -5.77
N GLY A 74 -16.28 -12.56 -5.91
CA GLY A 74 -15.39 -13.50 -6.58
C GLY A 74 -14.93 -14.66 -5.70
N THR A 75 -14.00 -15.45 -6.23
CA THR A 75 -13.34 -16.50 -5.44
C THR A 75 -12.38 -15.85 -4.45
N PRO A 76 -12.49 -16.10 -3.13
CA PRO A 76 -11.54 -15.57 -2.15
C PRO A 76 -10.12 -16.03 -2.44
N GLY A 77 -9.17 -15.11 -2.39
CA GLY A 77 -7.77 -15.31 -2.74
C GLY A 77 -7.46 -15.33 -4.24
N SER A 78 -8.40 -14.91 -5.10
CA SER A 78 -8.21 -14.90 -6.57
C SER A 78 -7.21 -13.86 -7.06
N PHE A 79 -7.05 -12.75 -6.33
CA PHE A 79 -6.20 -11.62 -6.72
C PHE A 79 -6.55 -11.03 -8.10
N ASP A 80 -7.79 -11.18 -8.55
CA ASP A 80 -8.27 -10.78 -9.89
C ASP A 80 -8.34 -9.27 -10.12
N ARG A 81 -8.09 -8.48 -9.07
CA ARG A 81 -7.99 -7.01 -9.09
C ARG A 81 -6.60 -6.48 -8.77
N THR A 82 -5.61 -7.37 -8.63
CA THR A 82 -4.29 -6.95 -8.18
C THR A 82 -3.56 -6.13 -9.24
N HIS A 83 -3.02 -4.98 -8.83
CA HIS A 83 -2.26 -4.07 -9.68
C HIS A 83 -1.29 -3.21 -8.85
N HIS A 84 -0.43 -2.46 -9.53
CA HIS A 84 0.35 -1.42 -8.86
C HIS A 84 0.35 -0.13 -9.67
N HIS A 85 0.67 0.97 -8.99
CA HIS A 85 0.86 2.29 -9.56
C HIS A 85 2.34 2.65 -9.46
N PRO A 86 3.08 2.59 -10.59
CA PRO A 86 4.51 2.86 -10.62
C PRO A 86 4.87 4.32 -10.34
N GLY A 87 3.90 5.24 -10.39
CA GLY A 87 4.08 6.65 -10.06
C GLY A 87 2.78 7.27 -9.58
N ILE A 88 2.92 8.38 -8.86
CA ILE A 88 1.85 9.15 -8.22
C ILE A 88 2.01 10.62 -8.65
N ASP A 89 0.90 11.29 -8.94
CA ASP A 89 0.88 12.74 -9.17
C ASP A 89 0.26 13.46 -7.97
N GLY A 90 1.11 14.10 -7.17
CA GLY A 90 0.70 14.67 -5.88
C GLY A 90 0.18 13.59 -4.94
N TRP A 91 -1.15 13.51 -4.80
CA TRP A 91 -1.85 12.49 -3.99
C TRP A 91 -2.64 11.48 -4.83
N GLU A 92 -2.73 11.71 -6.14
CA GLU A 92 -3.52 10.88 -7.03
C GLU A 92 -2.67 9.75 -7.62
N PRO A 93 -3.14 8.50 -7.59
CA PRO A 93 -2.41 7.41 -8.19
C PRO A 93 -2.35 7.58 -9.71
N GLY A 94 -1.18 7.30 -10.30
CA GLY A 94 -1.03 7.26 -11.74
C GLY A 94 -1.74 6.07 -12.38
N ARG A 95 -1.32 5.67 -13.58
CA ARG A 95 -1.92 4.52 -14.28
C ARG A 95 -1.85 3.22 -13.47
N ARG A 96 -2.86 2.36 -13.61
CA ARG A 96 -2.84 0.98 -13.13
C ARG A 96 -1.92 0.13 -14.02
N VAL A 97 -1.05 -0.68 -13.42
CA VAL A 97 -0.23 -1.68 -14.12
C VAL A 97 -0.59 -3.07 -13.59
N PHE A 98 -1.11 -3.90 -14.49
CA PHE A 98 -1.41 -5.30 -14.24
C PHE A 98 -0.20 -6.16 -14.66
N ASP A 99 0.68 -6.42 -13.71
CA ASP A 99 1.89 -7.20 -13.93
C ASP A 99 1.60 -8.71 -13.80
N LYS A 100 2.12 -9.52 -14.73
CA LYS A 100 1.87 -10.97 -14.74
C LYS A 100 2.46 -11.68 -13.54
N GLY A 101 3.64 -11.26 -13.07
CA GLY A 101 4.27 -11.83 -11.88
C GLY A 101 3.49 -11.45 -10.62
N LEU A 102 3.04 -10.20 -10.56
CA LEU A 102 2.18 -9.72 -9.49
C LEU A 102 0.87 -10.52 -9.40
N SER A 103 0.18 -10.76 -10.52
CA SER A 103 -1.04 -11.57 -10.52
C SER A 103 -0.79 -13.05 -10.19
N ALA A 104 0.38 -13.59 -10.52
CA ALA A 104 0.69 -15.01 -10.32
C ALA A 104 1.11 -15.33 -8.89
N ASP A 105 1.94 -14.48 -8.27
CA ASP A 105 2.41 -14.65 -6.90
C ASP A 105 2.62 -13.25 -6.25
N PRO A 106 1.55 -12.62 -5.75
CA PRO A 106 1.61 -11.23 -5.33
C PRO A 106 2.55 -10.97 -4.15
N LEU A 107 2.66 -11.92 -3.22
CA LEU A 107 3.53 -11.79 -2.05
C LEU A 107 5.00 -11.93 -2.41
N ARG A 108 5.34 -12.88 -3.29
CA ARG A 108 6.70 -12.99 -3.81
C ARG A 108 7.07 -11.76 -4.63
N TRP A 109 6.19 -11.32 -5.52
CA TRP A 109 6.43 -10.12 -6.33
C TRP A 109 6.67 -8.90 -5.45
N LEU A 110 5.87 -8.73 -4.39
CA LEU A 110 6.04 -7.64 -3.43
C LEU A 110 7.38 -7.73 -2.71
N ALA A 111 7.79 -8.93 -2.26
CA ALA A 111 9.08 -9.13 -1.63
C ALA A 111 10.25 -8.74 -2.55
N GLU A 112 10.17 -9.13 -3.83
CA GLU A 112 11.18 -8.79 -4.84
C GLU A 112 11.24 -7.27 -5.10
N ARG A 113 10.10 -6.57 -5.10
CA ARG A 113 10.06 -5.10 -5.23
C ARG A 113 10.59 -4.37 -4.00
N LEU A 114 10.23 -4.79 -2.79
CA LEU A 114 10.72 -4.16 -1.55
C LEU A 114 12.23 -4.38 -1.35
N ALA A 115 12.78 -5.49 -1.87
CA ALA A 115 14.22 -5.73 -1.86
C ALA A 115 15.00 -4.85 -2.86
N ASP A 116 14.33 -4.37 -3.92
CA ASP A 116 14.87 -3.51 -4.98
C ASP A 116 14.23 -2.11 -4.93
N LEU A 117 14.44 -1.42 -3.80
CA LEU A 117 13.89 -0.08 -3.61
C LEU A 117 14.44 0.91 -4.63
N GLU A 118 15.72 0.79 -5.00
CA GLU A 118 16.34 1.65 -6.00
C GLU A 118 15.59 1.59 -7.34
N GLY A 119 15.25 0.38 -7.82
CA GLY A 119 14.44 0.22 -9.03
C GLY A 119 13.02 0.77 -8.90
N VAL A 120 12.39 0.65 -7.74
CA VAL A 120 11.06 1.23 -7.46
C VAL A 120 11.11 2.76 -7.51
N LEU A 121 12.13 3.37 -6.90
CA LEU A 121 12.29 4.83 -6.85
C LEU A 121 12.62 5.42 -8.22
N GLU A 122 13.48 4.75 -9.00
CA GLU A 122 13.78 5.14 -10.38
C GLU A 122 12.51 5.15 -11.22
N GLN A 123 11.69 4.10 -11.11
CA GLN A 123 10.43 4.00 -11.86
C GLN A 123 9.42 5.09 -11.45
N ALA A 124 9.39 5.42 -10.16
CA ALA A 124 8.53 6.49 -9.61
C ALA A 124 9.04 7.90 -9.91
N GLY A 125 10.24 8.05 -10.48
CA GLY A 125 10.84 9.35 -10.76
C GLY A 125 11.25 10.12 -9.49
N VAL A 126 11.47 9.41 -8.38
CA VAL A 126 11.93 10.00 -7.11
C VAL A 126 13.42 10.31 -7.24
N LYS A 127 13.82 11.50 -6.80
CA LYS A 127 15.22 11.91 -6.89
C LYS A 127 16.06 11.20 -5.83
N SER A 128 17.32 10.92 -6.14
CA SER A 128 18.22 10.22 -5.24
C SER A 128 18.52 10.96 -3.93
N ASP A 129 18.29 12.28 -3.88
CA ASP A 129 18.45 13.11 -2.68
C ASP A 129 17.22 13.12 -1.76
N GLU A 130 16.08 12.58 -2.21
CA GLU A 130 14.87 12.43 -1.39
C GLU A 130 14.95 11.21 -0.44
N VAL A 131 15.87 10.27 -0.70
CA VAL A 131 16.10 9.05 0.09
C VAL A 131 17.55 8.92 0.52
N THR A 132 17.84 8.08 1.51
CA THR A 132 19.21 7.79 1.94
C THR A 132 19.61 6.34 1.67
N PRO A 133 20.92 6.01 1.65
CA PRO A 133 21.37 4.61 1.64
C PRO A 133 20.85 3.79 2.84
N ALA A 134 20.58 4.45 3.98
CA ALA A 134 20.01 3.80 5.15
C ALA A 134 18.55 3.41 4.92
N ASP A 135 17.76 4.24 4.22
CA ASP A 135 16.40 3.89 3.80
C ASP A 135 16.39 2.61 2.95
N VAL A 136 17.28 2.55 1.95
CA VAL A 136 17.41 1.40 1.05
C VAL A 136 17.77 0.12 1.79
N SER A 137 18.85 0.16 2.57
CA SER A 137 19.31 -1.02 3.32
C SER A 137 18.32 -1.45 4.40
N GLY A 138 17.69 -0.48 5.08
CA GLY A 138 16.66 -0.71 6.08
C GLY A 138 15.42 -1.37 5.49
N LEU A 139 14.89 -0.83 4.38
CA LEU A 139 13.71 -1.43 3.74
C LEU A 139 14.01 -2.85 3.27
N ARG A 140 15.16 -3.06 2.62
CA ARG A 140 15.57 -4.39 2.17
C ARG A 140 15.68 -5.38 3.34
N HIS A 141 16.20 -4.95 4.49
CA HIS A 141 16.31 -5.78 5.68
C HIS A 141 14.94 -6.14 6.29
N HIS A 142 14.01 -5.20 6.31
CA HIS A 142 12.67 -5.38 6.90
C HIS A 142 11.60 -5.87 5.91
N ALA A 143 11.93 -6.01 4.62
CA ALA A 143 11.00 -6.50 3.60
C ALA A 143 10.26 -7.80 4.00
N PRO A 144 10.91 -8.83 4.60
CA PRO A 144 10.20 -10.02 5.04
C PRO A 144 9.09 -9.75 6.08
N GLU A 145 9.32 -8.83 7.01
CA GLU A 145 8.36 -8.45 8.05
C GLU A 145 7.14 -7.70 7.48
N ILE A 146 7.40 -6.82 6.50
CA ILE A 146 6.35 -6.10 5.76
C ILE A 146 5.48 -7.09 4.99
N VAL A 147 6.10 -8.04 4.28
CA VAL A 147 5.39 -9.07 3.50
C VAL A 147 4.58 -9.99 4.43
N GLU A 148 5.12 -10.37 5.58
CA GLU A 148 4.37 -11.14 6.57
C GLU A 148 3.15 -10.36 7.09
N THR A 149 3.31 -9.05 7.34
CA THR A 149 2.21 -8.18 7.76
C THR A 149 1.10 -8.11 6.71
N VAL A 150 1.47 -7.93 5.44
CA VAL A 150 0.53 -7.98 4.31
C VAL A 150 -0.16 -9.34 4.23
N SER A 151 0.58 -10.45 4.37
CA SER A 151 0.03 -11.80 4.36
C SER A 151 -1.01 -12.01 5.48
N ARG A 152 -0.74 -11.53 6.71
CA ARG A 152 -1.69 -11.63 7.83
C ARG A 152 -2.95 -10.80 7.58
N LEU A 153 -2.81 -9.61 7.00
CA LEU A 153 -3.96 -8.79 6.61
C LEU A 153 -4.80 -9.46 5.53
N LEU A 154 -4.18 -10.03 4.49
CA LEU A 154 -4.90 -10.77 3.46
C LEU A 154 -5.70 -11.95 4.03
N VAL A 155 -5.14 -12.69 5.00
CA VAL A 155 -5.88 -13.74 5.72
C VAL A 155 -7.09 -13.16 6.47
N SER A 156 -6.95 -11.99 7.10
CA SER A 156 -8.04 -11.32 7.81
C SER A 156 -9.15 -10.85 6.86
N VAL A 157 -8.77 -10.23 5.74
CA VAL A 157 -9.69 -9.73 4.70
C VAL A 157 -10.49 -10.89 4.10
N ARG A 158 -9.83 -12.01 3.77
CA ARG A 158 -10.51 -13.21 3.24
C ARG A 158 -11.50 -13.84 4.23
N ALA A 159 -11.28 -13.62 5.52
CA ALA A 159 -12.21 -14.02 6.57
C ALA A 159 -13.37 -13.01 6.77
N GLY A 160 -13.49 -11.98 5.93
CA GLY A 160 -14.51 -10.94 5.99
C GLY A 160 -14.37 -9.97 7.16
N LYS A 161 -13.23 -9.98 7.87
CA LYS A 161 -13.05 -9.19 9.10
C LYS A 161 -12.83 -7.69 8.86
N SER A 162 -12.59 -7.32 7.62
CA SER A 162 -12.30 -5.95 7.18
C SER A 162 -13.47 -5.32 6.43
N ASP A 163 -14.55 -6.08 6.21
CA ASP A 163 -15.71 -5.62 5.46
C ASP A 163 -16.53 -4.67 6.37
N PRO A 164 -16.90 -3.48 5.87
CA PRO A 164 -17.64 -2.49 6.67
C PRO A 164 -19.09 -2.95 6.92
N PRO A 165 -19.72 -2.49 8.01
CA PRO A 165 -21.16 -2.63 8.17
C PRO A 165 -21.87 -1.97 6.98
N ASP A 166 -22.95 -2.62 6.48
CA ASP A 166 -23.78 -2.17 5.36
C ASP A 166 -23.13 -2.18 3.96
N ALA A 167 -21.99 -2.86 3.81
CA ALA A 167 -21.22 -3.06 2.58
C ALA A 167 -22.06 -3.44 1.34
N GLU A 168 -23.09 -4.29 1.50
CA GLU A 168 -23.93 -4.80 0.41
C GLU A 168 -24.80 -3.72 -0.27
N SER A 169 -25.02 -2.57 0.40
CA SER A 169 -25.90 -1.50 -0.06
C SER A 169 -25.16 -0.27 -0.61
N ALA A 170 -23.84 -0.25 -0.45
CA ALA A 170 -23.03 0.90 -0.82
C ALA A 170 -22.84 1.02 -2.33
N THR A 171 -22.97 2.24 -2.86
CA THR A 171 -22.72 2.56 -4.28
C THR A 171 -21.49 3.46 -4.47
N ASP A 172 -21.00 4.06 -3.39
CA ASP A 172 -19.75 4.81 -3.28
C ASP A 172 -19.26 4.65 -1.84
N LEU A 173 -18.12 3.98 -1.65
CA LEU A 173 -17.56 3.72 -0.33
C LEU A 173 -16.06 3.47 -0.43
N ARG A 174 -15.31 4.02 0.51
CA ARG A 174 -13.95 3.57 0.83
C ARG A 174 -13.81 3.41 2.35
N ALA A 175 -13.65 2.16 2.79
CA ALA A 175 -13.38 1.82 4.19
C ALA A 175 -11.93 1.33 4.30
N SER A 176 -11.05 2.23 4.70
CA SER A 176 -9.59 2.01 4.79
C SER A 176 -8.89 3.21 5.42
N TRP A 177 -7.66 3.01 5.89
CA TRP A 177 -6.75 4.13 6.19
C TRP A 177 -6.08 4.72 4.93
N LEU A 178 -6.02 3.95 3.85
CA LEU A 178 -5.39 4.25 2.54
C LEU A 178 -6.40 4.25 1.38
#